data_AF-A0A8X6QRW5-F1
#
_entry.id   AF-A0A8X6QRW5-F1
#
_cell.length_a   1.000
_cell.length_b   1.000
_cell.length_c   1.000
_cell.angle_alpha   90.00
_cell.angle_beta   90.00
_cell.angle_gamma   90.00
#
_symmetry.space_group_name_H-M   'P 1'
#
loop_
_entity.id
_entity.type
_entity.pdbx_description
1 polymer ?
#
loop_
_entity_poly.entity_id
_entity_poly.type
_entity_poly.pdbx_seq_one_letter_code
_entity_poly.pdbx_strand_id
1 'polypeptide(L)'
;MLLLGRKLEQQTLVSLGGGTKVINRLHVSDRTSKSKYLINSGADVSVVPLSAASKHRPLASLQLLAANRISISTYSQHLLTLDLRL
;
A
#
# COMPACT_ATOMS: atom_id res chain seq x y z
N MET A 1 -9.96 -25.40 5.38
CA MET A 1 -10.66 -24.89 4.18
C MET A 1 -9.94 -23.59 3.77
N LEU A 2 -9.03 -23.65 2.80
CA LEU A 2 -8.22 -22.49 2.36
C LEU A 2 -8.79 -21.97 1.04
N LEU A 3 -9.31 -20.74 1.06
CA LEU A 3 -9.78 -20.06 -0.15
C LEU A 3 -8.55 -19.56 -0.92
N LEU A 4 -8.13 -20.28 -1.96
CA LEU A 4 -7.16 -19.77 -2.94
C LEU A 4 -7.81 -18.64 -3.73
N GLY A 5 -7.71 -17.42 -3.23
CA GLY A 5 -7.95 -16.22 -4.03
C GLY A 5 -6.98 -16.22 -5.20
N ARG A 6 -7.51 -16.40 -6.42
CA ARG A 6 -6.70 -16.25 -7.64
C ARG A 6 -6.27 -14.79 -7.71
N LYS A 7 -4.98 -14.53 -7.52
CA LYS A 7 -4.37 -13.25 -7.88
C LYS A 7 -4.66 -13.05 -9.37
N LEU A 8 -5.50 -12.06 -9.70
CA LEU A 8 -5.68 -11.61 -11.08
C LEU A 8 -4.28 -11.34 -11.64
N GLU A 9 -3.88 -12.10 -12.65
CA GLU A 9 -2.64 -11.82 -13.36
C GLU A 9 -2.73 -10.38 -13.87
N GLN A 10 -1.83 -9.56 -13.36
CA GLN A 10 -1.68 -8.21 -13.81
C GLN A 10 -1.28 -8.32 -15.28
N GLN A 11 -2.19 -7.94 -16.18
CA GLN A 11 -1.92 -7.96 -17.62
C GLN A 11 -0.66 -7.16 -17.88
N THR A 12 0.43 -7.86 -18.19
CA THR A 12 1.66 -7.25 -18.65
C THR A 12 1.37 -6.69 -20.04
N LEU A 13 0.92 -5.44 -20.07
CA LEU A 13 0.81 -4.66 -21.30
C LEU A 13 2.23 -4.44 -21.83
N VAL A 14 2.69 -5.36 -22.68
CA VAL A 14 3.90 -5.22 -23.49
C VAL A 14 3.59 -4.16 -24.55
N SER A 15 4.23 -3.00 -24.46
CA SER A 15 4.15 -1.98 -25.50
C SER A 15 5.14 -2.33 -26.60
N LEU A 16 4.65 -2.60 -27.82
CA LEU A 16 5.49 -2.78 -29.02
C LEU A 16 5.87 -1.45 -29.69
N GLY A 17 5.71 -0.31 -29.00
CA GLY A 17 6.09 1.01 -29.50
C GLY A 17 6.75 1.83 -28.41
N GLY A 18 7.86 2.51 -28.75
CA GLY A 18 8.69 3.34 -27.88
C GLY A 18 8.05 4.63 -27.36
N GLY A 19 6.77 4.58 -26.95
CA GLY A 19 6.11 5.63 -26.18
C GLY A 19 6.22 5.32 -24.69
N THR A 20 6.59 6.32 -23.89
CA THR A 20 6.62 6.20 -22.43
C THR A 20 5.22 5.83 -21.92
N LYS A 21 5.06 4.61 -21.43
CA LYS A 21 3.81 4.15 -20.82
C LYS A 21 3.59 4.92 -19.52
N VAL A 22 2.78 5.98 -19.56
CA VAL A 22 2.38 6.71 -18.36
C VAL A 22 1.46 5.81 -17.53
N ILE A 23 1.96 5.31 -16.40
CA ILE A 23 1.14 4.55 -15.45
C ILE A 23 0.31 5.56 -14.65
N ASN A 24 -0.98 5.67 -14.95
CA ASN A 24 -1.88 6.56 -14.23
C ASN A 24 -2.42 5.86 -12.97
N ARG A 25 -1.79 6.10 -11.82
CA ARG A 25 -2.23 5.56 -10.53
C ARG A 25 -3.16 6.54 -9.82
N LEU A 26 -4.24 6.04 -9.23
CA LEU A 26 -5.17 6.85 -8.45
C LEU A 26 -4.59 7.14 -7.06
N HIS A 27 -4.42 8.42 -6.75
CA HIS A 27 -3.85 8.87 -5.48
C HIS A 27 -4.78 9.88 -4.82
N VAL A 28 -4.76 9.94 -3.49
CA VAL A 28 -5.38 11.00 -2.69
C VAL A 28 -4.32 11.74 -1.90
N SER A 29 -4.54 13.03 -1.68
CA SER A 29 -3.64 13.88 -0.91
C SER A 29 -4.34 14.29 0.39
N ASP A 30 -3.69 14.06 1.53
CA ASP A 30 -4.13 14.64 2.79
C ASP A 30 -3.65 16.08 2.89
N ARG A 31 -4.58 17.02 3.06
CA ARG A 31 -4.25 18.44 3.14
C ARG A 31 -3.48 18.79 4.41
N THR A 32 -3.73 18.08 5.51
CA THR A 32 -3.14 18.40 6.81
C THR A 32 -1.66 18.03 6.85
N SER A 33 -1.33 16.78 6.51
CA SER A 33 0.06 16.30 6.50
C SER A 33 0.80 16.54 5.18
N LYS A 34 0.09 16.91 4.11
CA LYS A 34 0.60 16.96 2.72
C LYS A 34 1.07 15.62 2.16
N SER A 35 0.76 14.52 2.86
CA SER A 35 1.07 13.17 2.40
C SER A 35 0.19 12.78 1.22
N LYS A 36 0.77 12.02 0.28
CA LYS A 36 0.04 11.44 -0.87
C LYS A 36 -0.05 9.93 -0.70
N TYR A 37 -1.24 9.39 -0.77
CA TYR A 37 -1.52 7.95 -0.61
C TYR A 37 -1.96 7.35 -1.94
N LEU A 38 -1.56 6.10 -2.20
CA LEU A 38 -2.02 5.32 -3.32
C LEU A 38 -3.34 4.63 -2.95
N ILE A 39 -4.39 4.76 -3.78
CA ILE A 39 -5.62 3.99 -3.59
C ILE A 39 -5.40 2.56 -4.09
N ASN A 40 -5.62 1.58 -3.22
CA ASN A 40 -5.58 0.17 -3.57
C ASN A 40 -6.82 -0.53 -2.99
N SER A 41 -7.90 -0.62 -3.78
CA SER A 41 -9.16 -1.24 -3.35
C SER A 41 -9.09 -2.76 -3.16
N GLY A 42 -8.00 -3.40 -3.61
CA GLY A 42 -7.77 -4.84 -3.45
C GLY A 42 -6.99 -5.21 -2.19
N ALA A 43 -6.72 -4.27 -1.28
CA ALA A 43 -6.02 -4.55 -0.02
C ALA A 43 -6.99 -4.62 1.17
N ASP A 44 -6.77 -5.60 2.05
CA ASP A 44 -7.53 -5.75 3.30
C ASP A 44 -7.15 -4.70 4.36
N VAL A 45 -5.94 -4.13 4.26
CA VAL A 45 -5.41 -3.16 5.23
C VAL A 45 -4.72 -1.98 4.53
N SER A 46 -4.79 -0.81 5.17
CA SER A 46 -3.97 0.34 4.80
C SER A 46 -2.59 0.25 5.44
N VAL A 47 -1.54 0.60 4.68
CA VAL A 47 -0.16 0.63 5.18
C VAL A 47 0.37 2.05 5.15
N VAL A 48 1.04 2.44 6.23
CA VAL A 48 1.75 3.71 6.34
C VAL A 48 3.22 3.45 6.69
N PRO A 49 4.17 4.19 6.11
CA PRO A 49 5.57 4.07 6.50
C PRO A 49 5.76 4.38 7.98
N LEU A 50 6.65 3.64 8.65
CA LEU A 50 7.04 3.96 10.01
C LEU A 50 7.77 5.32 10.03
N SER A 51 7.24 6.30 10.77
CA SER A 51 7.93 7.58 10.93
C SER A 51 9.15 7.43 11.84
N ALA A 52 10.17 8.27 11.64
CA ALA A 52 11.38 8.25 12.49
C ALA A 52 11.06 8.51 13.98
N ALA A 53 10.00 9.28 14.26
CA ALA A 53 9.49 9.52 15.61
C ALA A 53 8.78 8.31 16.25
N SER A 54 8.46 7.27 15.45
CA SER A 54 7.72 6.08 15.87
C SER A 54 8.60 4.83 16.01
N LYS A 55 9.93 4.97 15.97
CA LYS A 55 10.88 3.84 15.96
C LYS A 55 10.79 2.90 17.17
N HIS A 56 10.17 3.33 18.27
CA HIS A 56 10.00 2.53 19.48
C HIS A 56 8.66 1.80 19.59
N ARG A 57 7.86 1.74 18.52
CA ARG A 57 6.60 0.99 18.57
C ARG A 57 6.87 -0.52 18.68
N PRO A 58 6.09 -1.24 19.50
CA PRO A 58 6.16 -2.70 19.52
C PRO A 58 5.74 -3.27 18.16
N LEU A 59 6.29 -4.43 17.83
CA LEU A 59 5.87 -5.22 16.67
C LEU A 59 4.40 -5.60 16.81
N ALA A 60 3.66 -5.54 15.70
CA ALA A 60 2.29 -6.02 15.67
C ALA A 60 2.22 -7.54 15.46
N SER A 61 1.12 -8.14 15.90
CA SER A 61 0.81 -9.55 15.66
C SER A 61 0.50 -9.83 14.18
N LEU A 62 -0.12 -8.89 13.48
CA LEU A 62 -0.40 -8.96 12.05
C LEU A 62 0.90 -8.80 11.26
N GLN A 63 1.38 -9.85 10.59
CA GLN A 63 2.52 -9.76 9.68
C GLN A 63 2.08 -9.56 8.23
N LEU A 64 2.83 -8.77 7.47
CA LEU A 64 2.65 -8.64 6.03
C LEU A 64 3.76 -9.40 5.30
N LEU A 65 3.43 -10.04 4.18
CA LEU A 65 4.40 -10.70 3.33
C LEU A 65 4.60 -9.90 2.05
N ALA A 66 5.85 -9.65 1.71
CA ALA A 66 6.21 -9.15 0.40
C ALA A 66 5.88 -10.19 -0.69
N ALA A 67 5.83 -9.75 -1.96
CA ALA A 67 5.55 -10.64 -3.09
C ALA A 67 6.57 -11.78 -3.23
N ASN A 68 7.79 -11.59 -2.71
CA ASN A 68 8.84 -12.60 -2.64
C ASN A 68 8.78 -13.46 -1.35
N ARG A 69 7.68 -13.41 -0.60
CA ARG A 69 7.43 -14.16 0.64
C ARG A 69 8.33 -13.77 1.83
N ILE A 70 9.07 -12.67 1.74
CA ILE A 70 9.80 -12.14 2.90
C ILE A 70 8.81 -11.44 3.83
N SER A 71 8.90 -11.72 5.14
CA SER A 71 8.08 -11.05 6.15
C SER A 71 8.50 -9.58 6.30
N ILE A 72 7.52 -8.69 6.27
CA ILE A 72 7.67 -7.26 6.49
C ILE A 72 7.30 -6.99 7.95
N SER A 73 8.25 -6.42 8.70
CA SER A 73 7.99 -5.97 10.05
C SER A 73 6.91 -4.91 10.06
N THR A 74 5.82 -5.23 10.73
CA THR A 74 4.69 -4.35 11.02
C THR A 74 4.73 -3.95 12.48
N TYR A 75 4.20 -2.76 12.74
CA TYR A 75 4.14 -2.17 14.08
C TYR A 75 2.69 -1.95 14.46
N SER A 76 2.47 -1.41 15.67
CA SER A 76 1.14 -1.14 16.19
C SER A 76 0.19 -0.46 15.20
N GLN A 77 -1.11 -0.72 15.38
CA GLN A 77 -2.16 -0.03 14.64
C GLN A 77 -2.07 1.48 14.85
N HIS A 78 -2.36 2.24 13.79
CA HIS A 78 -2.31 3.68 13.82
C HIS A 78 -3.66 4.24 13.37
N LEU A 79 -4.35 4.94 14.28
CA LEU A 79 -5.49 5.75 13.91
C LEU A 79 -5.00 6.96 13.10
N LEU A 80 -5.39 7.02 11.84
CA LEU A 80 -5.02 8.09 10.92
C LEU A 80 -6.26 8.92 10.58
N THR A 81 -6.24 10.20 10.94
CA THR A 81 -7.26 11.17 10.52
C THR A 81 -6.83 11.80 9.20
N LEU A 82 -7.69 11.71 8.18
CA LEU A 82 -7.41 12.21 6.83
C LEU A 82 -8.32 13.40 6.49
N ASP A 83 -7.75 14.47 5.97
CA ASP A 83 -8.48 15.59 5.37
C ASP A 83 -8.32 15.55 3.85
N LEU A 84 -9.22 14.82 3.20
CA LEU A 84 -9.12 14.50 1.76
C LEU A 84 -9.74 15.56 0.84
N ARG A 85 -10.66 16.39 1.36
CA ARG A 85 -11.47 17.38 0.61
C ARG A 85 -11.80 16.93 -0.83
N LEU A 86 -12.39 15.74 -0.94
CA LEU A 86 -12.88 15.19 -2.20
C LEU A 86 -14.08 15.98 -2.71
#